data_AF-S0FAJ0-F1
#
_entry.id   AF-S0FAJ0-F1
#
_cell.length_a   1.000
_cell.length_b   1.000
_cell.length_c   1.000
_cell.angle_alpha   90.00
_cell.angle_beta   90.00
_cell.angle_gamma   90.00
#
_symmetry.space_group_name_H-M   'P 1'
#
loop_
_entity.id
_entity.type
_entity.pdbx_description
1 polymer ?
#
loop_
_entity_poly.entity_id
_entity_poly.type
_entity_poly.pdbx_seq_one_letter_code
_entity_poly.pdbx_strand_id
1 'polypeptide(L)'
;MKIYSKWLLLSAFLAVCVSCRESRHNQMERLVQEWNGKEIRFPSHPVFTRFVTDTVPYRIPKTDYKVVVFVDSVGCISCKLQLPKWKEF
;
A
#
# COMPACT_ATOMS: atom_id res chain seq x y z
N MET A 1 -24.42 19.77 -42.24
CA MET A 1 -24.75 18.76 -41.20
C MET A 1 -23.63 17.75 -40.92
N LYS A 2 -22.91 17.23 -41.93
CA LYS A 2 -21.80 16.25 -41.75
C LYS A 2 -20.59 16.75 -40.94
N ILE A 3 -20.31 18.06 -40.97
CA ILE A 3 -19.20 18.68 -40.23
C ILE A 3 -19.45 18.63 -38.71
N TYR A 4 -20.64 19.03 -38.24
CA TYR A 4 -20.99 19.00 -36.82
C TYR A 4 -20.93 17.60 -36.21
N SER A 5 -21.30 16.57 -36.98
CA SER A 5 -21.19 15.16 -36.56
C SER A 5 -19.74 14.71 -36.37
N LYS A 6 -18.80 15.15 -37.24
CA LYS A 6 -17.38 14.86 -37.09
C LYS A 6 -16.75 15.53 -35.86
N TRP A 7 -17.14 16.78 -35.58
CA TRP A 7 -16.69 17.49 -34.38
C TRP A 7 -17.23 16.88 -33.09
N LEU A 8 -18.49 16.41 -33.09
CA LEU A 8 -19.08 15.67 -31.99
C LEU A 8 -18.32 14.37 -31.71
N LEU A 9 -18.02 13.58 -32.74
CA LEU A 9 -17.24 12.35 -32.60
C LEU A 9 -15.81 12.61 -32.10
N LEU A 10 -15.18 13.69 -32.58
CA LEU A 10 -13.84 14.09 -32.12
C LEU A 10 -13.85 14.52 -30.64
N SER A 11 -14.88 15.24 -30.20
CA SER A 11 -15.05 15.66 -28.81
C SER A 11 -15.30 14.48 -27.86
N ALA A 12 -16.09 13.50 -28.30
CA ALA A 12 -16.34 12.27 -27.55
C ALA A 12 -15.06 11.43 -27.42
N PHE A 13 -14.26 11.34 -28.49
CA PHE A 13 -12.98 10.63 -28.47
C PHE A 13 -11.98 11.29 -27.51
N LEU A 14 -11.88 12.62 -27.53
CA LEU A 14 -11.00 13.36 -26.61
C LEU A 14 -11.39 13.16 -25.14
N ALA A 15 -12.70 13.15 -24.84
CA ALA A 15 -13.21 12.93 -23.49
C ALA A 15 -12.84 11.53 -22.95
N VAL A 16 -12.86 10.51 -23.80
CA VAL A 16 -12.45 9.14 -23.44
C VAL A 16 -10.96 9.05 -23.14
N CYS A 17 -10.09 9.77 -23.88
CA CYS A 17 -8.64 9.76 -23.64
C CYS A 17 -8.23 10.45 -22.32
N VAL A 18 -9.07 11.34 -21.78
CA VAL A 18 -8.82 12.03 -20.51
C VAL A 18 -9.47 11.31 -19.32
N SER A 19 -10.40 10.39 -19.59
CA SER A 19 -11.08 9.62 -18.54
C SER A 19 -10.15 8.58 -17.91
N CYS A 20 -9.97 8.69 -16.59
CA CYS A 20 -9.22 7.77 -15.72
C CYS A 20 -7.71 7.68 -15.93
N ARG A 21 -7.00 8.76 -15.58
CA ARG A 21 -5.57 8.70 -15.23
C ARG A 21 -5.43 8.68 -13.71
N GLU A 22 -5.60 7.51 -13.09
CA GLU A 22 -5.31 7.34 -11.65
C GLU A 22 -3.81 7.54 -11.44
N SER A 23 -3.44 8.55 -10.64
CA SER A 23 -2.04 8.81 -10.31
C SER A 23 -1.63 7.95 -9.12
N ARG A 24 -0.32 7.64 -9.00
CA ARG A 24 0.22 7.00 -7.79
C ARG A 24 -0.10 7.79 -6.51
N HIS A 25 -0.13 9.12 -6.61
CA HIS A 25 -0.48 9.98 -5.48
C HIS A 25 -1.92 9.73 -5.03
N ASN A 26 -2.87 9.74 -5.98
CA ASN A 26 -4.29 9.51 -5.71
C ASN A 26 -4.53 8.11 -5.11
N GLN A 27 -3.80 7.11 -5.60
CA GLN A 27 -3.86 5.76 -5.04
C GLN A 27 -3.38 5.74 -3.58
N MET A 28 -2.29 6.42 -3.25
CA MET A 28 -1.77 6.48 -1.87
C MET A 28 -2.71 7.25 -0.95
N GLU A 29 -3.24 8.37 -1.41
CA GLU A 29 -4.22 9.17 -0.65
C GLU A 29 -5.47 8.36 -0.31
N ARG A 30 -6.03 7.63 -1.30
CA ARG A 30 -7.16 6.73 -1.07
C ARG A 30 -6.84 5.64 -0.05
N LEU A 31 -5.68 5.01 -0.15
CA LEU A 31 -5.25 3.98 0.81
C LEU A 31 -5.13 4.53 2.23
N VAL A 32 -4.54 5.72 2.39
CA VAL A 32 -4.42 6.37 3.71
C VAL A 32 -5.80 6.68 4.28
N GLN A 33 -6.71 7.24 3.47
CA GLN A 33 -8.08 7.54 3.89
C GLN A 33 -8.86 6.27 4.26
N GLU A 34 -8.69 5.20 3.49
CA GLU A 34 -9.34 3.92 3.77
C GLU A 34 -8.90 3.35 5.11
N TRP A 35 -7.61 3.41 5.44
CA TRP A 35 -7.07 2.84 6.67
C TRP A 35 -7.18 3.76 7.89
N ASN A 36 -7.46 5.05 7.67
CA ASN A 36 -7.55 6.02 8.76
C ASN A 36 -8.62 5.62 9.78
N GLY A 37 -8.25 5.63 11.07
CA GLY A 37 -9.15 5.26 12.17
C GLY A 37 -9.45 3.77 12.31
N LYS A 38 -8.86 2.88 11.49
CA LYS A 38 -9.00 1.43 11.66
C LYS A 38 -8.01 0.89 12.71
N GLU A 39 -8.43 -0.14 13.43
CA GLU A 39 -7.60 -0.86 14.40
C GLU A 39 -7.08 -2.17 13.78
N ILE A 40 -5.78 -2.44 13.91
CA ILE A 40 -5.18 -3.72 13.52
C ILE A 40 -5.24 -4.68 14.71
N ARG A 41 -6.07 -5.72 14.61
CA ARG A 41 -6.18 -6.77 15.63
C ARG A 41 -5.26 -7.93 15.34
N PHE A 42 -4.36 -8.22 16.28
CA PHE A 42 -3.53 -9.42 16.21
C PHE A 42 -4.32 -10.66 16.65
N PRO A 43 -4.05 -11.84 16.07
CA PRO A 43 -4.60 -13.08 16.59
C PRO A 43 -4.14 -13.33 18.02
N SER A 44 -4.95 -14.04 18.81
CA SER A 44 -4.63 -14.38 20.20
C SER A 44 -3.37 -15.25 20.31
N HIS A 45 -3.11 -16.09 19.31
CA HIS A 45 -1.98 -17.00 19.24
C HIS A 45 -1.28 -16.88 17.88
N PRO A 46 -0.44 -15.85 17.67
CA PRO A 46 0.29 -15.70 16.42
C PRO A 46 1.37 -16.79 16.29
N VAL A 47 1.45 -17.40 15.11
CA VAL A 47 2.53 -18.31 14.70
C VAL A 47 3.45 -17.55 13.76
N PHE A 48 4.76 -17.61 14.02
CA PHE A 48 5.76 -16.88 13.25
C PHE A 48 6.63 -17.81 12.43
N THR A 49 7.08 -17.29 11.29
CA THR A 49 8.01 -17.93 10.38
C THR A 49 9.28 -17.09 10.30
N ARG A 50 10.43 -17.75 10.16
CA ARG A 50 11.70 -17.12 9.82
C ARG A 50 12.23 -17.77 8.55
N PHE A 51 13.15 -17.12 7.86
CA PHE A 51 13.83 -17.69 6.69
C PHE A 51 14.25 -19.15 6.96
N VAL A 52 13.80 -20.07 6.10
CA VAL A 52 14.06 -21.53 6.16
C VAL A 52 13.45 -22.25 7.38
N THR A 53 12.66 -21.58 8.22
CA THR A 53 12.02 -22.17 9.40
C THR A 53 10.55 -21.78 9.48
N ASP A 54 9.67 -22.73 9.18
CA ASP A 54 8.21 -22.53 9.14
C ASP A 54 7.63 -21.99 10.47
N THR A 55 7.90 -22.68 11.57
CA THR A 55 7.38 -22.31 12.90
C THR A 55 8.53 -21.98 13.85
N VAL A 56 8.52 -20.78 14.43
CA VAL A 56 9.48 -20.36 15.47
C VAL A 56 8.79 -20.12 16.82
N PRO A 57 9.42 -20.51 17.95
CA PRO A 57 8.87 -20.28 19.29
C PRO A 57 9.09 -18.82 19.71
N TYR A 58 8.43 -17.87 19.03
CA TYR A 58 8.49 -16.45 19.33
C TYR A 58 7.18 -15.95 19.92
N ARG A 59 7.27 -15.18 21.01
CA ARG A 59 6.14 -14.48 21.61
C ARG A 59 6.39 -12.99 21.53
N ILE A 60 5.41 -12.24 21.03
CA ILE A 60 5.49 -10.78 21.00
C ILE A 60 5.55 -10.29 22.46
N PRO A 61 6.57 -9.50 22.84
CA PRO A 61 6.64 -8.92 24.19
C PRO A 61 5.45 -7.99 24.46
N LYS A 62 5.10 -7.83 25.74
CA LYS A 62 4.11 -6.81 26.15
C LYS A 62 4.81 -5.45 26.15
N THR A 63 4.42 -4.58 25.23
CA THR A 63 4.92 -3.21 25.06
C THR A 63 3.75 -2.28 24.76
N ASP A 64 3.88 -1.01 25.12
CA ASP A 64 2.85 0.02 24.88
C ASP A 64 2.63 0.27 23.39
N TYR A 65 3.70 0.11 22.60
CA TYR A 65 3.69 0.32 21.15
C TYR A 65 4.28 -0.87 20.41
N LYS A 66 3.73 -1.15 19.23
CA LYS A 66 4.17 -2.21 18.32
C LYS A 66 4.26 -1.63 16.91
N VAL A 67 5.38 -1.88 16.23
CA VAL A 67 5.58 -1.46 14.84
C VAL A 67 5.38 -2.66 13.93
N VAL A 68 4.44 -2.56 13.00
CA VAL A 68 4.20 -3.57 11.96
C VAL A 68 4.73 -3.01 10.64
N VAL A 69 5.63 -3.76 9.99
CA VAL A 69 6.19 -3.39 8.70
C VAL A 69 5.72 -4.41 7.67
N PHE A 70 4.97 -3.96 6.67
CA PHE A 70 4.60 -4.76 5.50
C PHE A 70 5.60 -4.49 4.38
N VAL A 71 6.20 -5.55 3.85
CA VAL A 71 7.15 -5.49 2.73
C VAL A 71 6.61 -6.40 1.63
N ASP A 72 6.36 -5.85 0.45
CA ASP A 72 5.90 -6.62 -0.71
C ASP A 72 7.08 -7.27 -1.45
N SER A 73 6.79 -8.29 -2.26
CA SER A 73 7.82 -9.01 -3.04
C SER A 73 8.35 -8.19 -4.22
N VAL A 74 7.59 -7.20 -4.68
CA VAL A 74 7.90 -6.37 -5.86
C VAL A 74 8.78 -5.18 -5.47
N GLY A 75 8.61 -4.66 -4.25
CA GLY A 75 9.45 -3.67 -3.61
C GLY A 75 10.37 -4.34 -2.59
N CYS A 76 11.22 -5.28 -3.05
CA CYS A 76 12.37 -5.69 -2.26
C CYS A 76 13.05 -4.42 -1.76
N ILE A 77 13.16 -4.32 -0.42
CA ILE A 77 13.60 -3.15 0.35
C ILE A 77 14.56 -2.32 -0.48
N SER A 78 14.12 -1.17 -0.99
CA SER A 78 15.01 -0.24 -1.72
C SER A 78 16.09 0.38 -0.82
N CYS A 79 16.50 -0.32 0.24
CA CYS A 79 17.42 0.08 1.30
C CYS A 79 16.94 1.31 2.12
N LYS A 80 15.69 1.75 1.94
CA LYS A 80 15.14 2.91 2.66
C LYS A 80 14.74 2.60 4.10
N LEU A 81 14.44 1.33 4.43
CA LEU A 81 14.04 0.96 5.78
C LEU A 81 15.27 0.83 6.68
N GLN A 82 15.54 1.86 7.48
CA GLN A 82 16.73 1.94 8.36
C GLN A 82 16.45 1.40 9.77
N LEU A 83 15.83 0.21 9.89
CA LEU A 83 15.54 -0.41 11.20
C LEU A 83 16.75 -0.49 12.14
N PRO A 84 17.99 -0.77 11.66
CA PRO A 84 19.15 -0.78 12.55
C PRO A 84 19.36 0.55 13.28
N LYS A 85 19.15 1.69 12.61
CA LYS A 85 19.34 3.02 13.20
C LYS A 85 18.34 3.36 14.30
N TRP A 86 17.18 2.69 14.32
CA TRP A 86 16.18 2.92 15.35
C TRP A 86 16.63 2.39 16.72
N LYS A 87 17.67 1.55 16.75
CA LYS A 87 18.28 1.05 17.98
C LYS A 87 19.36 1.99 18.54
N GLU A 88 19.72 3.04 17.81
CA GLU A 88 20.71 4.02 18.24
C GLU A 88 20.13 5.07 19.21
N PHE A 89 18.81 5.10 19.37
CA PHE A 89 18.05 5.97 20.28
C PHE A 89 17.35 5.14 21.37
#